data_AF-A0A378W3D6-F1
#
_entry.id   AF-A0A378W3D6-F1
#
_cell.length_a   1.000
_cell.length_b   1.000
_cell.length_c   1.000
_cell.angle_alpha   90.00
_cell.angle_beta   90.00
_cell.angle_gamma   90.00
#
_symmetry.space_group_name_H-M   'P 1'
#
loop_
_entity.id
_entity.type
_entity.pdbx_description
1 polymer ?
#
loop_
_entity_poly.entity_id
_entity_poly.type
_entity_poly.pdbx_seq_one_letter_code
_entity_poly.pdbx_strand_id
1 'polypeptide(L)'
;MSLVMNEDHCRYLQKRYDVFKTQKLFENMEFSTDRNKISDWAPLIMRGRDENQPVAANYSAEGTDVDFGRLTRQMVKYLQGKGVKTEFNRHVEDIKRESDGAWVLKTADTRNPDWQLTLRTRFLFLGAGGGALTLLQKSGIPEGKGYGGLPVSGLFFRNSNPETAEQHNAKVYGQASVGAPPMSVPHLDTRNVDGKRHLMFGPYAGFRSNFLKQGSFMDLPLSIHMDNLYPMLRAGWANMPLTKYLLGELRKTKEERFASLLEYYPRQTPTTGNSSPQGNASKSLKRLRKRRRAAVWYGDCRPRRRLARRIAGSVAGRIDRCAADDPADAPMLPRARPVLGRSSERAGTGLRHQVERKP
;
A
#
# COMPACT_ATOMS: atom_id res chain seq x y z
N MET A 1 -11.25 -0.28 11.33
CA MET A 1 -11.21 -0.72 12.74
C MET A 1 -10.01 -1.64 12.94
N SER A 2 -9.34 -1.59 14.09
CA SER A 2 -8.41 -2.64 14.51
C SER A 2 -8.98 -3.35 15.74
N LEU A 3 -8.84 -4.68 15.79
CA LEU A 3 -9.34 -5.51 16.88
C LEU A 3 -8.26 -6.51 17.28
N VAL A 4 -8.03 -6.64 18.58
CA VAL A 4 -7.00 -7.51 19.14
C VAL A 4 -7.57 -8.38 20.25
N MET A 5 -6.99 -9.56 20.44
CA MET A 5 -7.59 -10.64 21.24
C MET A 5 -6.61 -11.25 22.27
N ASN A 6 -5.54 -10.53 22.59
CA ASN A 6 -4.59 -10.91 23.64
C ASN A 6 -4.18 -9.67 24.44
N GLU A 7 -3.71 -9.90 25.66
CA GLU A 7 -3.48 -8.85 26.64
C GLU A 7 -2.38 -7.86 26.21
N ASP A 8 -1.27 -8.36 25.68
CA ASP A 8 -0.15 -7.56 25.18
C ASP A 8 -0.59 -6.62 24.06
N HIS A 9 -1.38 -7.13 23.13
CA HIS A 9 -1.92 -6.38 21.99
C HIS A 9 -2.98 -5.38 22.46
N CYS A 10 -3.80 -5.71 23.46
CA CYS A 10 -4.73 -4.75 24.06
C CYS A 10 -3.98 -3.54 24.64
N ARG A 11 -2.91 -3.79 25.41
CA ARG A 11 -2.05 -2.73 25.96
C ARG A 11 -1.35 -1.93 24.85
N TYR A 12 -0.91 -2.58 23.78
CA TYR A 12 -0.32 -1.90 22.62
C TYR A 12 -1.34 -1.02 21.90
N LEU A 13 -2.55 -1.53 21.66
CA LEU A 13 -3.61 -0.80 20.94
C LEU A 13 -4.06 0.44 21.72
N GLN A 14 -4.16 0.34 23.05
CA GLN A 14 -4.40 1.49 23.94
C GLN A 14 -3.31 2.56 23.76
N LYS A 15 -2.02 2.19 23.88
CA LYS A 15 -0.90 3.13 23.68
C LYS A 15 -0.95 3.79 22.30
N ARG A 16 -1.26 3.01 21.26
CA ARG A 16 -1.41 3.53 19.89
C ARG A 16 -2.57 4.52 19.80
N TYR A 17 -3.71 4.22 20.41
CA TYR A 17 -4.85 5.11 20.48
C TYR A 17 -4.50 6.44 21.16
N ASP A 18 -3.83 6.39 22.32
CA ASP A 18 -3.46 7.58 23.08
C ASP A 18 -2.55 8.53 22.31
N VAL A 19 -1.66 7.99 21.48
CA VAL A 19 -0.82 8.78 20.56
C VAL A 19 -1.66 9.35 19.41
N PHE A 20 -2.50 8.52 18.79
CA PHE A 20 -3.17 8.87 17.54
C PHE A 20 -4.31 9.87 17.74
N LYS A 21 -5.07 9.77 18.84
CA LYS A 21 -6.22 10.66 19.11
C LYS A 21 -5.87 12.15 19.13
N THR A 22 -4.58 12.47 19.36
CA THR A 22 -4.07 13.86 19.32
C THR A 22 -3.92 14.42 17.91
N GLN A 23 -3.94 13.57 16.89
CA GLN A 23 -3.77 13.95 15.50
C GLN A 23 -5.14 14.22 14.86
N LYS A 24 -5.22 15.28 14.05
CA LYS A 24 -6.47 15.71 13.43
C LYS A 24 -7.18 14.60 12.64
N LEU A 25 -6.43 13.70 12.00
CA LEU A 25 -6.98 12.59 11.21
C LEU A 25 -7.64 11.48 12.05
N PHE A 26 -7.40 11.44 13.36
CA PHE A 26 -7.88 10.39 14.26
C PHE A 26 -8.60 10.94 15.49
N GLU A 27 -8.99 12.22 15.47
CA GLU A 27 -9.63 12.89 16.61
C GLU A 27 -10.99 12.27 16.99
N ASN A 28 -11.68 11.66 16.00
CA ASN A 28 -12.96 10.97 16.19
C ASN A 28 -12.81 9.46 16.34
N MET A 29 -11.57 8.95 16.38
CA MET A 29 -11.34 7.53 16.64
C MET A 29 -11.79 7.21 18.07
N GLU A 30 -12.46 6.08 18.23
CA GLU A 30 -12.89 5.55 19.51
C GLU A 30 -12.01 4.36 19.91
N PHE A 31 -11.87 4.13 21.21
CA PHE A 31 -11.26 2.93 21.77
C PHE A 31 -12.19 2.29 22.80
N SER A 32 -12.23 0.96 22.84
CA SER A 32 -13.01 0.22 23.83
C SER A 32 -12.38 -1.14 24.16
N THR A 33 -12.49 -1.53 25.43
CA THR A 33 -12.36 -2.92 25.90
C THR A 33 -13.71 -3.52 26.31
N ASP A 34 -14.79 -2.73 26.27
CA ASP A 34 -16.15 -3.20 26.53
C ASP A 34 -16.62 -4.08 25.35
N ARG A 35 -16.90 -5.35 25.66
CA ARG A 35 -17.29 -6.38 24.70
C ARG A 35 -18.62 -6.06 24.02
N ASN A 36 -19.55 -5.40 24.70
CA ASN A 36 -20.84 -5.02 24.12
C ASN A 36 -20.63 -3.95 23.05
N LYS A 37 -19.89 -2.89 23.38
CA LYS A 37 -19.53 -1.83 22.43
C LYS A 37 -18.74 -2.37 21.22
N ILE A 38 -17.81 -3.30 21.44
CA ILE A 38 -17.08 -3.95 20.33
C ILE A 38 -18.01 -4.82 19.48
N SER A 39 -18.99 -5.49 20.11
CA SER A 39 -19.98 -6.30 19.40
C SER A 39 -20.88 -5.46 18.50
N ASP A 40 -21.19 -4.22 18.87
CA ASP A 40 -21.94 -3.29 18.01
C ASP A 40 -21.17 -2.95 16.73
N TRP A 41 -19.84 -2.79 16.84
CA TRP A 41 -18.98 -2.51 15.70
C TRP A 41 -18.67 -3.75 14.84
N ALA A 42 -18.53 -4.91 15.49
CA ALA A 42 -17.93 -6.11 14.90
C ALA A 42 -18.65 -7.41 15.30
N PRO A 43 -19.96 -7.54 15.05
CA PRO A 43 -20.78 -8.60 15.65
C PRO A 43 -20.35 -10.01 15.25
N LEU A 44 -19.97 -10.22 13.97
CA LEU A 44 -19.50 -11.53 13.50
C LEU A 44 -18.20 -12.00 14.18
N ILE A 45 -17.39 -11.05 14.67
CA ILE A 45 -16.12 -11.36 15.33
C ILE A 45 -16.31 -11.63 16.81
N MET A 46 -17.25 -10.94 17.45
CA MET A 46 -17.53 -11.07 18.87
C MET A 46 -18.48 -12.23 19.19
N ARG A 47 -19.42 -12.57 18.30
CA ARG A 47 -20.43 -13.61 18.55
C ARG A 47 -19.79 -14.99 18.66
N GLY A 48 -19.98 -15.64 19.82
CA GLY A 48 -19.41 -16.96 20.12
C GLY A 48 -17.97 -16.94 20.63
N ARG A 49 -17.44 -15.75 20.96
CA ARG A 49 -16.10 -15.60 21.53
C ARG A 49 -16.11 -15.78 23.05
N ASP A 50 -15.12 -16.50 23.56
CA ASP A 50 -14.91 -16.75 24.99
C ASP A 50 -14.94 -15.46 25.82
N GLU A 51 -15.77 -15.44 26.86
CA GLU A 51 -16.00 -14.31 27.75
C GLU A 51 -14.76 -13.86 28.51
N ASN A 52 -13.85 -14.79 28.77
CA ASN A 52 -12.61 -14.50 29.49
C ASN A 52 -11.46 -14.08 28.57
N GLN A 53 -11.63 -14.15 27.25
CA GLN A 53 -10.61 -13.72 26.29
C GLN A 53 -10.45 -12.19 26.32
N PRO A 54 -9.25 -11.65 26.56
CA PRO A 54 -9.00 -10.21 26.48
C PRO A 54 -9.29 -9.69 25.08
N VAL A 55 -10.06 -8.61 24.97
CA VAL A 55 -10.36 -7.95 23.69
C VAL A 55 -10.25 -6.44 23.81
N ALA A 56 -9.75 -5.82 22.75
CA ALA A 56 -9.77 -4.37 22.58
C ALA A 56 -9.96 -4.02 21.11
N ALA A 57 -10.61 -2.88 20.85
CA ALA A 57 -10.74 -2.36 19.50
C ALA A 57 -10.59 -0.85 19.45
N ASN A 58 -10.08 -0.36 18.32
CA ASN A 58 -10.24 1.03 17.93
C ASN A 58 -11.13 1.15 16.69
N TYR A 59 -12.02 2.14 16.70
CA TYR A 59 -13.06 2.29 15.69
C TYR A 59 -13.07 3.71 15.14
N SER A 60 -13.23 3.84 13.83
CA SER A 60 -13.34 5.11 13.11
C SER A 60 -14.57 5.01 12.24
N ALA A 61 -15.63 5.74 12.57
CA ALA A 61 -16.90 5.72 11.85
C ALA A 61 -16.78 6.29 10.43
N GLU A 62 -15.83 7.20 10.23
CA GLU A 62 -15.52 7.86 8.96
C GLU A 62 -14.82 6.95 7.93
N GLY A 63 -14.41 5.75 8.33
CA GLY A 63 -13.75 4.80 7.43
C GLY A 63 -14.71 4.31 6.34
N THR A 64 -14.32 4.47 5.07
CA THR A 64 -15.10 3.99 3.92
C THR A 64 -14.35 2.95 3.10
N ASP A 65 -15.10 2.05 2.45
CA ASP A 65 -14.59 1.24 1.36
C ASP A 65 -14.49 2.08 0.08
N VAL A 66 -13.53 1.74 -0.78
CA VAL A 66 -13.34 2.42 -2.08
C VAL A 66 -13.35 1.37 -3.18
N ASP A 67 -14.31 1.49 -4.10
CA ASP A 67 -14.29 0.72 -5.34
C ASP A 67 -13.24 1.34 -6.29
N PHE A 68 -12.01 0.84 -6.19
CA PHE A 68 -10.90 1.26 -7.03
C PHE A 68 -11.14 0.99 -8.53
N GLY A 69 -11.99 0.02 -8.87
CA GLY A 69 -12.38 -0.25 -10.26
C GLY A 69 -13.24 0.88 -10.82
N ARG A 70 -14.27 1.29 -10.06
CA ARG A 70 -15.11 2.46 -10.41
C ARG A 70 -14.30 3.74 -10.42
N LEU A 71 -13.47 3.98 -9.41
CA LEU A 71 -12.61 5.16 -9.34
C LEU A 71 -11.69 5.24 -10.57
N THR A 72 -11.01 4.14 -10.93
CA THR A 72 -10.14 4.10 -12.11
C THR A 72 -10.91 4.41 -13.40
N ARG A 73 -12.09 3.81 -13.61
CA ARG A 73 -12.93 4.09 -14.78
C ARG A 73 -13.37 5.55 -14.85
N GLN A 74 -13.73 6.15 -13.71
CA GLN A 74 -14.10 7.57 -13.65
C GLN A 74 -12.91 8.48 -13.97
N MET A 75 -11.72 8.20 -13.41
CA MET A 75 -10.51 8.96 -13.70
C MET A 75 -10.12 8.87 -15.19
N VAL A 76 -10.17 7.67 -15.77
CA VAL A 76 -9.90 7.46 -17.21
C VAL A 76 -10.90 8.22 -18.08
N LYS A 77 -12.21 8.13 -17.76
CA LYS A 77 -13.25 8.87 -18.49
C LYS A 77 -13.05 10.38 -18.42
N TYR A 78 -12.68 10.90 -17.25
CA TYR A 78 -12.35 12.32 -17.09
C TYR A 78 -11.18 12.74 -17.98
N LEU A 79 -10.10 11.95 -18.03
CA LEU A 79 -8.95 12.23 -18.88
C LEU A 79 -9.30 12.18 -20.37
N GLN A 80 -10.10 11.20 -20.80
CA GLN A 80 -10.61 11.15 -22.18
C GLN A 80 -11.42 12.40 -22.53
N GLY A 81 -12.27 12.88 -21.61
CA GLY A 81 -13.01 14.15 -21.76
C GLY A 81 -12.13 15.40 -21.81
N LYS A 82 -10.86 15.30 -21.38
CA LYS A 82 -9.83 16.34 -21.52
C LYS A 82 -8.94 16.15 -22.77
N GLY A 83 -9.29 15.22 -23.65
CA GLY A 83 -8.57 14.96 -24.90
C GLY A 83 -7.39 13.99 -24.80
N VAL A 84 -7.22 13.30 -23.66
CA VAL A 84 -6.20 12.25 -23.53
C VAL A 84 -6.61 11.03 -24.36
N LYS A 85 -5.78 10.66 -25.33
CA LYS A 85 -5.96 9.42 -26.10
C LYS A 85 -5.62 8.21 -25.25
N THR A 86 -6.50 7.21 -25.27
CA THR A 86 -6.34 5.97 -24.50
C THR A 86 -6.52 4.78 -25.43
N GLU A 87 -5.53 3.88 -25.42
CA GLU A 87 -5.59 2.61 -26.16
C GLU A 87 -5.71 1.47 -25.14
N PHE A 88 -6.74 0.63 -25.30
CA PHE A 88 -6.96 -0.58 -24.50
C PHE A 88 -6.70 -1.82 -25.33
N ASN A 89 -6.69 -3.00 -24.68
CA ASN A 89 -6.42 -4.28 -25.33
C ASN A 89 -5.07 -4.27 -26.06
N ARG A 90 -4.08 -3.56 -25.51
CA ARG A 90 -2.77 -3.42 -26.13
C ARG A 90 -1.69 -3.80 -25.13
N HIS A 91 -0.91 -4.81 -25.47
CA HIS A 91 0.23 -5.25 -24.69
C HIS A 91 1.51 -4.62 -25.23
N VAL A 92 2.33 -4.05 -24.35
CA VAL A 92 3.66 -3.51 -24.73
C VAL A 92 4.66 -4.66 -24.70
N GLU A 93 5.11 -5.06 -25.89
CA GLU A 93 6.04 -6.18 -26.06
C GLU A 93 7.48 -5.75 -25.89
N ASP A 94 7.85 -4.56 -26.36
CA ASP A 94 9.23 -4.09 -26.31
C ASP A 94 9.30 -2.57 -26.18
N ILE A 95 10.39 -2.11 -25.56
CA ILE A 95 10.66 -0.69 -25.32
C ILE A 95 12.13 -0.44 -25.63
N LYS A 96 12.39 0.41 -26.61
CA LYS A 96 13.74 0.79 -27.01
C LYS A 96 13.92 2.30 -26.95
N ARG A 97 15.08 2.73 -26.48
CA ARG A 97 15.50 4.13 -26.62
C ARG A 97 16.34 4.29 -27.88
N GLU A 98 15.94 5.21 -28.75
CA GLU A 98 16.65 5.55 -29.98
C GLU A 98 17.81 6.52 -29.71
N SER A 99 18.71 6.65 -30.69
CA SER A 99 19.90 7.50 -30.62
C SER A 99 19.56 8.98 -30.44
N ASP A 100 18.42 9.43 -30.96
CA ASP A 100 17.91 10.79 -30.78
C ASP A 100 17.19 11.02 -29.43
N GLY A 101 17.24 10.02 -28.56
CA GLY A 101 16.69 10.04 -27.21
C GLY A 101 15.19 9.75 -27.10
N ALA A 102 14.49 9.55 -28.23
CA ALA A 102 13.08 9.13 -28.22
C ALA A 102 12.92 7.68 -27.77
N TRP A 103 11.73 7.35 -27.29
CA TRP A 103 11.30 6.00 -26.94
C TRP A 103 10.43 5.45 -28.06
N VAL A 104 10.72 4.22 -28.47
CA VAL A 104 9.88 3.43 -29.37
C VAL A 104 9.32 2.26 -28.59
N LEU A 105 8.00 2.09 -28.67
CA LEU A 105 7.25 1.01 -28.06
C LEU A 105 6.67 0.14 -29.16
N LYS A 106 6.98 -1.15 -29.10
CA LYS A 106 6.29 -2.16 -29.92
C LYS A 106 5.15 -2.74 -29.12
N THR A 107 3.99 -2.82 -29.75
CA THR A 107 2.78 -3.27 -29.07
C THR A 107 1.98 -4.22 -29.94
N ALA A 108 1.31 -5.18 -29.30
CA ALA A 108 0.39 -6.13 -29.94
C ALA A 108 -1.01 -5.98 -29.35
N ASP A 109 -2.05 -6.13 -30.19
CA ASP A 109 -3.43 -6.17 -29.70
C ASP A 109 -3.69 -7.52 -29.01
N THR A 110 -4.33 -7.49 -27.84
CA THR A 110 -4.60 -8.70 -27.05
C THR A 110 -5.76 -9.53 -27.62
N ARG A 111 -6.48 -9.02 -28.63
CA ARG A 111 -7.56 -9.72 -29.34
C ARG A 111 -7.06 -10.33 -30.65
N ASN A 112 -6.12 -9.65 -31.31
CA ASN A 112 -5.49 -10.14 -32.53
C ASN A 112 -3.99 -9.76 -32.54
N PRO A 113 -3.07 -10.73 -32.36
CA PRO A 113 -1.63 -10.48 -32.36
C PRO A 113 -1.08 -9.82 -33.65
N ASP A 114 -1.78 -9.96 -34.77
CA ASP A 114 -1.37 -9.35 -36.05
C ASP A 114 -1.58 -7.83 -36.07
N TRP A 115 -2.41 -7.29 -35.17
CA TRP A 115 -2.66 -5.86 -35.06
C TRP A 115 -1.59 -5.19 -34.21
N GLN A 116 -0.39 -5.08 -34.79
CA GLN A 116 0.74 -4.43 -34.17
C GLN A 116 0.67 -2.91 -34.35
N LEU A 117 1.16 -2.20 -33.34
CA LEU A 117 1.33 -0.74 -33.41
C LEU A 117 2.68 -0.36 -32.81
N THR A 118 3.42 0.46 -33.55
CA THR A 118 4.65 1.07 -33.07
C THR A 118 4.38 2.52 -32.69
N LEU A 119 4.66 2.86 -31.43
CA LEU A 119 4.49 4.22 -30.91
C LEU A 119 5.85 4.84 -30.64
N ARG A 120 6.01 6.11 -31.01
CA ARG A 120 7.23 6.89 -30.73
C ARG A 120 6.91 8.10 -29.87
N THR A 121 7.64 8.30 -28.78
CA THR A 121 7.41 9.40 -27.82
C THR A 121 8.72 9.94 -27.26
N ARG A 122 8.75 11.21 -26.85
CA ARG A 122 9.90 11.81 -26.15
C ARG A 122 9.94 11.44 -24.67
N PHE A 123 8.79 11.17 -24.07
CA PHE A 123 8.67 10.86 -22.65
C PHE A 123 7.84 9.60 -22.44
N LEU A 124 8.33 8.72 -21.56
CA LEU A 124 7.70 7.46 -21.24
C LEU A 124 7.56 7.30 -19.73
N PHE A 125 6.33 7.10 -19.27
CA PHE A 125 5.99 6.78 -17.89
C PHE A 125 5.50 5.33 -17.79
N LEU A 126 6.17 4.51 -16.99
CA LEU A 126 5.82 3.10 -16.78
C LEU A 126 4.87 2.93 -15.58
N GLY A 127 3.58 3.09 -15.83
CA GLY A 127 2.51 2.84 -14.85
C GLY A 127 1.99 1.39 -14.81
N ALA A 128 2.83 0.39 -15.12
CA ALA A 128 2.39 -0.98 -15.45
C ALA A 128 2.19 -1.91 -14.23
N GLY A 129 2.08 -1.36 -13.02
CA GLY A 129 1.89 -2.15 -11.79
C GLY A 129 2.92 -3.29 -11.68
N GLY A 130 2.43 -4.53 -11.51
CA GLY A 130 3.29 -5.71 -11.41
C GLY A 130 4.20 -5.94 -12.62
N GLY A 131 3.75 -5.58 -13.82
CA GLY A 131 4.47 -5.74 -15.08
C GLY A 131 5.54 -4.68 -15.35
N ALA A 132 5.69 -3.69 -14.46
CA ALA A 132 6.68 -2.62 -14.65
C ALA A 132 8.13 -3.13 -14.64
N LEU A 133 8.42 -4.21 -13.90
CA LEU A 133 9.77 -4.76 -13.82
C LEU A 133 10.29 -5.21 -15.18
N THR A 134 9.51 -6.00 -15.90
CA THR A 134 9.90 -6.54 -17.22
C THR A 134 10.08 -5.42 -18.24
N LEU A 135 9.20 -4.41 -18.21
CA LEU A 135 9.33 -3.22 -19.08
C LEU A 135 10.55 -2.37 -18.72
N LEU A 136 10.87 -2.23 -17.42
CA LEU A 136 12.06 -1.55 -16.94
C LEU A 136 13.34 -2.27 -17.41
N GLN A 137 13.35 -3.61 -17.34
CA GLN A 137 14.48 -4.41 -17.84
C GLN A 137 14.65 -4.26 -19.36
N LYS A 138 13.55 -4.34 -20.13
CA LYS A 138 13.56 -4.14 -21.60
C LYS A 138 14.04 -2.75 -22.01
N SER A 139 13.73 -1.71 -21.22
CA SER A 139 14.17 -0.34 -21.52
C SER A 139 15.68 -0.14 -21.57
N GLY A 140 16.46 -1.06 -20.99
CA GLY A 140 17.93 -1.03 -20.99
C GLY A 140 18.55 0.09 -20.15
N ILE A 141 17.76 0.87 -19.41
CA ILE A 141 18.30 1.98 -18.62
C ILE A 141 19.19 1.45 -17.48
N PRO A 142 20.31 2.13 -17.16
CA PRO A 142 21.22 1.68 -16.11
C PRO A 142 20.55 1.50 -14.75
N GLU A 143 19.53 2.31 -14.45
CA GLU A 143 18.77 2.25 -13.22
C GLU A 143 18.02 0.94 -13.05
N GLY A 144 17.59 0.30 -14.15
CA GLY A 144 16.87 -0.97 -14.15
C GLY A 144 17.74 -2.18 -13.80
N LYS A 145 19.07 -2.04 -13.92
CA LYS A 145 20.01 -3.13 -13.63
C LYS A 145 19.98 -3.55 -12.17
N GLY A 146 20.01 -4.86 -11.94
CA GLY A 146 19.95 -5.46 -10.60
C GLY A 146 18.62 -5.30 -9.87
N TYR A 147 17.55 -4.90 -10.56
CA TYR A 147 16.20 -5.05 -10.05
C TYR A 147 15.68 -6.46 -10.32
N GLY A 148 15.13 -7.09 -9.29
CA GLY A 148 14.43 -8.36 -9.37
C GLY A 148 13.04 -8.25 -8.74
N GLY A 149 12.16 -9.20 -9.05
CA GLY A 149 10.79 -9.24 -8.55
C GLY A 149 10.52 -10.56 -7.85
N LEU A 150 9.82 -10.49 -6.71
CA LEU A 150 9.19 -11.65 -6.11
C LEU A 150 7.67 -11.47 -6.20
N PRO A 151 6.95 -12.25 -7.02
CA PRO A 151 5.51 -12.13 -7.13
C PRO A 151 4.86 -12.75 -5.89
N VAL A 152 4.06 -11.94 -5.20
CA VAL A 152 3.27 -12.37 -4.05
C VAL A 152 1.82 -12.05 -4.36
N SER A 153 0.96 -13.06 -4.37
CA SER A 153 -0.47 -12.87 -4.56
C SER A 153 -1.20 -12.92 -3.22
N GLY A 154 -2.33 -12.22 -3.14
CA GLY A 154 -3.24 -12.29 -2.01
C GLY A 154 -4.44 -13.14 -2.36
N LEU A 155 -4.71 -14.16 -1.55
CA LEU A 155 -5.91 -14.98 -1.66
C LEU A 155 -6.91 -14.56 -0.60
N PHE A 156 -8.19 -14.51 -0.95
CA PHE A 156 -9.26 -14.18 -0.03
C PHE A 156 -10.37 -15.22 -0.11
N PHE A 157 -10.92 -15.58 1.04
CA PHE A 157 -12.26 -16.16 1.10
C PHE A 157 -13.26 -15.04 0.82
N ARG A 158 -14.30 -15.35 0.04
CA ARG A 158 -15.39 -14.44 -0.27
C ARG A 158 -16.70 -15.13 0.08
N ASN A 159 -17.49 -14.49 0.94
CA ASN A 159 -18.87 -14.84 1.18
C ASN A 159 -19.77 -13.79 0.49
N SER A 160 -20.69 -14.28 -0.34
CA SER A 160 -21.63 -13.46 -1.11
C SER A 160 -23.07 -13.61 -0.63
N ASN A 161 -23.32 -14.33 0.46
CA ASN A 161 -24.64 -14.42 1.08
C ASN A 161 -25.00 -13.05 1.69
N PRO A 162 -26.05 -12.37 1.20
CA PRO A 162 -26.48 -11.07 1.71
C PRO A 162 -26.80 -11.09 3.21
N GLU A 163 -27.47 -12.16 3.69
CA GLU A 163 -27.89 -12.27 5.10
C GLU A 163 -26.70 -12.25 6.06
N THR A 164 -25.57 -12.85 5.67
CA THR A 164 -24.34 -12.81 6.47
C THR A 164 -23.58 -11.51 6.26
N ALA A 165 -23.49 -11.02 5.02
CA ALA A 165 -22.73 -9.83 4.68
C ALA A 165 -23.36 -8.55 5.27
N GLU A 166 -24.67 -8.50 5.44
CA GLU A 166 -25.39 -7.36 6.02
C GLU A 166 -25.20 -7.24 7.53
N GLN A 167 -24.97 -8.37 8.22
CA GLN A 167 -24.69 -8.38 9.66
C GLN A 167 -23.37 -7.68 10.03
N HIS A 168 -22.48 -7.42 9.08
CA HIS A 168 -21.17 -6.83 9.35
C HIS A 168 -20.90 -5.64 8.42
N ASN A 169 -20.60 -4.50 9.01
CA ASN A 169 -20.26 -3.28 8.27
C ASN A 169 -18.96 -2.67 8.77
N ALA A 170 -17.89 -3.47 8.78
CA ALA A 170 -16.57 -3.02 9.22
C ALA A 170 -15.46 -3.65 8.38
N LYS A 171 -14.30 -2.97 8.37
CA LYS A 171 -13.02 -3.55 7.98
C LYS A 171 -12.20 -3.75 9.24
N VAL A 172 -11.96 -5.00 9.57
CA VAL A 172 -11.41 -5.39 10.86
C VAL A 172 -10.05 -6.00 10.68
N TYR A 173 -9.05 -5.18 10.98
CA TYR A 173 -7.65 -5.58 10.96
C TYR A 173 -7.24 -6.13 12.31
N GLY A 174 -6.75 -7.37 12.31
CA GLY A 174 -6.04 -7.89 13.46
C GLY A 174 -4.61 -7.38 13.56
N GLN A 175 -3.97 -7.64 14.69
CA GLN A 175 -2.55 -7.38 14.86
C GLN A 175 -1.73 -8.55 14.31
N ALA A 176 -0.63 -8.22 13.62
CA ALA A 176 0.28 -9.18 13.04
C ALA A 176 0.86 -10.13 14.10
N SER A 177 0.92 -11.43 13.79
CA SER A 177 1.76 -12.36 14.53
C SER A 177 3.24 -11.99 14.36
N VAL A 178 4.08 -12.37 15.32
CA VAL A 178 5.52 -12.05 15.32
C VAL A 178 6.15 -12.46 13.99
N GLY A 179 6.77 -11.50 13.29
CA GLY A 179 7.46 -11.72 12.01
C GLY A 179 6.59 -11.59 10.75
N ALA A 180 5.26 -11.50 10.87
CA ALA A 180 4.41 -11.19 9.74
C ALA A 180 4.55 -9.70 9.35
N PRO A 181 4.72 -9.36 8.06
CA PRO A 181 4.75 -7.96 7.64
C PRO A 181 3.38 -7.33 7.96
N PRO A 182 3.36 -6.08 8.44
CA PRO A 182 2.14 -5.43 8.96
C PRO A 182 1.01 -5.27 7.93
N MET A 183 1.30 -5.49 6.64
CA MET A 183 0.34 -5.42 5.54
C MET A 183 -0.21 -6.78 5.07
N SER A 184 0.19 -7.91 5.69
CA SER A 184 -0.20 -9.26 5.23
C SER A 184 -0.98 -10.07 6.26
N VAL A 185 -1.46 -9.42 7.32
CA VAL A 185 -2.26 -10.08 8.35
C VAL A 185 -3.67 -10.31 7.80
N PRO A 186 -4.25 -11.51 7.98
CA PRO A 186 -5.65 -11.74 7.66
C PRO A 186 -6.56 -10.76 8.39
N HIS A 187 -7.56 -10.27 7.68
CA HIS A 187 -8.53 -9.31 8.16
C HIS A 187 -9.91 -9.67 7.59
N LEU A 188 -10.95 -9.36 8.36
CA LEU A 188 -12.34 -9.55 7.95
C LEU A 188 -12.90 -8.21 7.45
N ASP A 189 -13.21 -8.14 6.17
CA ASP A 189 -13.65 -6.94 5.50
C ASP A 189 -15.04 -7.09 4.93
N THR A 190 -15.88 -6.09 5.21
CA THR A 190 -16.97 -5.75 4.30
C THR A 190 -16.40 -5.01 3.09
N ARG A 191 -16.77 -5.46 1.89
CA ARG A 191 -16.42 -4.82 0.60
C ARG A 191 -17.65 -4.66 -0.28
N ASN A 192 -17.75 -3.53 -0.96
CA ASN A 192 -18.78 -3.30 -1.96
C ASN A 192 -18.19 -3.52 -3.36
N VAL A 193 -18.66 -4.54 -4.05
CA VAL A 193 -18.22 -4.89 -5.41
C VAL A 193 -19.44 -4.88 -6.30
N ASP A 194 -19.42 -4.05 -7.35
CA ASP A 194 -20.51 -3.91 -8.31
C ASP A 194 -21.88 -3.63 -7.66
N GLY A 195 -21.88 -2.82 -6.59
CA GLY A 195 -23.09 -2.44 -5.84
C GLY A 195 -23.60 -3.50 -4.86
N LYS A 196 -22.94 -4.66 -4.76
CA LYS A 196 -23.28 -5.72 -3.81
C LYS A 196 -22.26 -5.80 -2.67
N ARG A 197 -22.75 -6.01 -1.45
CA ARG A 197 -21.91 -6.21 -0.27
C ARG A 197 -21.40 -7.64 -0.23
N HIS A 198 -20.11 -7.79 0.04
CA HIS A 198 -19.43 -9.06 0.22
C HIS A 198 -18.62 -9.03 1.50
N LEU A 199 -18.56 -10.17 2.18
CA LEU A 199 -17.64 -10.38 3.28
C LEU A 199 -16.40 -11.08 2.75
N MET A 200 -15.23 -10.56 3.07
CA MET A 200 -13.95 -11.09 2.61
C MET A 200 -13.00 -11.33 3.77
N PHE A 201 -12.30 -12.46 3.73
CA PHE A 201 -11.28 -12.78 4.72
C PHE A 201 -9.96 -13.19 4.08
N GLY A 202 -8.88 -12.56 4.53
CA GLY A 202 -7.53 -12.70 3.98
C GLY A 202 -6.74 -11.40 4.18
N PRO A 203 -5.61 -11.18 3.50
CA PRO A 203 -5.02 -12.05 2.49
C PRO A 203 -4.31 -13.26 3.10
N TYR A 204 -4.43 -14.41 2.45
CA TYR A 204 -3.45 -15.49 2.57
C TYR A 204 -2.37 -15.32 1.51
N ALA A 205 -1.13 -15.69 1.83
CA ALA A 205 -0.09 -15.66 0.82
C ALA A 205 -0.36 -16.71 -0.26
N GLY A 206 -0.36 -16.25 -1.51
CA GLY A 206 -0.35 -17.10 -2.69
C GLY A 206 0.90 -16.83 -3.52
N PHE A 207 1.27 -17.80 -4.35
CA PHE A 207 2.34 -17.63 -5.32
C PHE A 207 1.79 -17.82 -6.72
N ARG A 208 2.16 -16.89 -7.61
CA ARG A 208 1.86 -16.95 -9.04
C ARG A 208 3.06 -16.40 -9.77
N SER A 209 3.53 -17.10 -10.80
CA SER A 209 4.71 -16.65 -11.55
C SER A 209 4.41 -15.48 -12.48
N ASN A 210 3.13 -15.26 -12.84
CA ASN A 210 2.68 -14.13 -13.64
C ASN A 210 2.55 -12.84 -12.82
N PHE A 211 3.07 -11.73 -13.36
CA PHE A 211 3.08 -10.44 -12.67
C PHE A 211 1.77 -9.65 -12.83
N LEU A 212 1.06 -9.86 -13.94
CA LEU A 212 -0.25 -9.26 -14.22
C LEU A 212 -1.36 -10.30 -14.07
N LYS A 213 -2.60 -9.86 -13.82
CA LYS A 213 -3.77 -10.77 -13.69
C LYS A 213 -3.94 -11.68 -14.91
N GLN A 214 -3.70 -11.14 -16.11
CA GLN A 214 -3.71 -11.84 -17.40
C GLN A 214 -2.28 -11.93 -18.00
N GLY A 215 -1.26 -12.02 -17.15
CA GLY A 215 0.15 -12.10 -17.57
C GLY A 215 0.63 -13.53 -17.86
N SER A 216 1.88 -13.66 -18.32
CA SER A 216 2.47 -14.96 -18.67
C SER A 216 3.03 -15.66 -17.44
N PHE A 217 2.89 -16.99 -17.37
CA PHE A 217 3.57 -17.78 -16.33
C PHE A 217 5.10 -17.74 -16.46
N MET A 218 5.62 -17.28 -17.60
CA MET A 218 7.04 -17.06 -17.83
C MET A 218 7.55 -15.70 -17.34
N ASP A 219 6.68 -14.82 -16.81
CA ASP A 219 7.09 -13.47 -16.35
C ASP A 219 8.21 -13.55 -15.31
N LEU A 220 8.07 -14.40 -14.27
CA LEU A 220 9.10 -14.55 -13.25
C LEU A 220 10.39 -15.18 -13.79
N PRO A 221 10.39 -16.36 -14.46
CA PRO A 221 11.62 -16.93 -15.03
C PRO A 221 12.36 -15.95 -15.94
N LEU A 222 11.65 -15.26 -16.84
CA LEU A 222 12.24 -14.32 -17.79
C LEU A 222 12.74 -13.02 -17.13
N SER A 223 12.23 -12.68 -15.94
CA SER A 223 12.71 -11.54 -15.18
C SER A 223 14.03 -11.80 -14.44
N ILE A 224 14.47 -13.05 -14.32
CA ILE A 224 15.70 -13.41 -13.62
C ILE A 224 16.89 -13.26 -14.57
N HIS A 225 17.85 -12.45 -14.17
CA HIS A 225 19.07 -12.16 -14.91
C HIS A 225 20.28 -12.29 -13.97
N MET A 226 21.47 -12.48 -14.54
CA MET A 226 22.70 -12.62 -13.74
C MET A 226 22.97 -11.39 -12.86
N ASP A 227 22.58 -10.20 -13.31
CA ASP A 227 22.80 -8.96 -12.58
C ASP A 227 21.80 -8.75 -11.41
N ASN A 228 20.66 -9.45 -11.40
CA ASN A 228 19.64 -9.36 -10.35
C ASN A 228 19.52 -10.60 -9.44
N LEU A 229 20.09 -11.74 -9.84
CA LEU A 229 20.05 -12.98 -9.05
C LEU A 229 20.71 -12.80 -7.66
N TYR A 230 21.93 -12.28 -7.62
CA TYR A 230 22.63 -12.01 -6.36
C TYR A 230 21.86 -11.03 -5.46
N PRO A 231 21.37 -9.87 -5.97
CA PRO A 231 20.47 -9.00 -5.22
C PRO A 231 19.21 -9.69 -4.66
N MET A 232 18.56 -10.57 -5.43
CA MET A 232 17.36 -11.30 -5.00
C MET A 232 17.67 -12.25 -3.84
N LEU A 233 18.71 -13.09 -3.97
CA LEU A 233 19.12 -14.02 -2.91
C LEU A 233 19.51 -13.28 -1.62
N ARG A 234 20.31 -12.22 -1.76
CA ARG A 234 20.71 -11.39 -0.62
C ARG A 234 19.52 -10.75 0.07
N ALA A 235 18.50 -10.31 -0.67
CA ALA A 235 17.30 -9.73 -0.08
C ALA A 235 16.47 -10.77 0.67
N GLY A 236 16.36 -11.99 0.14
CA GLY A 236 15.72 -13.11 0.82
C GLY A 236 16.40 -13.42 2.16
N TRP A 237 17.73 -13.45 2.17
CA TRP A 237 18.52 -13.67 3.39
C TRP A 237 18.51 -12.48 4.35
N ALA A 238 18.54 -11.24 3.85
CA ALA A 238 18.42 -10.07 4.71
C ALA A 238 17.05 -9.96 5.38
N ASN A 239 16.03 -10.65 4.86
CA ASN A 239 14.66 -10.63 5.36
C ASN A 239 14.16 -12.03 5.69
N MET A 240 15.00 -12.87 6.32
CA MET A 240 14.65 -14.25 6.69
C MET A 240 13.30 -14.39 7.41
N PRO A 241 12.91 -13.54 8.37
CA PRO A 241 11.61 -13.65 9.02
C PRO A 241 10.44 -13.55 8.03
N LEU A 242 10.49 -12.57 7.13
CA LEU A 242 9.49 -12.38 6.08
C LEU A 242 9.49 -13.55 5.09
N THR A 243 10.67 -14.00 4.66
CA THR A 243 10.82 -15.13 3.75
C THR A 243 10.24 -16.41 4.35
N LYS A 244 10.53 -16.69 5.62
CA LYS A 244 9.99 -17.83 6.37
C LYS A 244 8.48 -17.75 6.52
N TYR A 245 7.96 -16.57 6.86
CA TYR A 245 6.52 -16.32 6.96
C TYR A 245 5.80 -16.60 5.63
N LEU A 246 6.28 -16.00 4.52
CA LEU A 246 5.69 -16.21 3.20
C LEU A 246 5.72 -17.68 2.79
N LEU A 247 6.83 -18.38 3.01
CA LEU A 247 6.94 -19.81 2.70
C LEU A 247 6.00 -20.66 3.56
N GLY A 248 5.81 -20.30 4.83
CA GLY A 248 4.84 -20.93 5.72
C GLY A 248 3.40 -20.74 5.23
N GLU A 249 3.01 -19.51 4.92
CA GLU A 249 1.66 -19.20 4.39
C GLU A 249 1.36 -19.90 3.05
N LEU A 250 2.39 -20.06 2.20
CA LEU A 250 2.26 -20.81 0.95
C LEU A 250 1.99 -22.30 1.16
N ARG A 251 2.49 -22.88 2.26
CA ARG A 251 2.28 -24.28 2.62
C ARG A 251 0.95 -24.54 3.29
N LYS A 252 0.26 -23.49 3.78
CA LYS A 252 -1.01 -23.66 4.49
C LYS A 252 -2.07 -24.33 3.62
N THR A 253 -2.70 -25.37 4.16
CA THR A 253 -3.83 -26.06 3.50
C THR A 253 -5.10 -25.21 3.55
N LYS A 254 -6.14 -25.63 2.83
CA LYS A 254 -7.43 -24.92 2.86
C LYS A 254 -8.05 -24.95 4.25
N GLU A 255 -7.86 -26.05 4.97
CA GLU A 255 -8.35 -26.30 6.33
C GLU A 255 -7.63 -25.38 7.33
N GLU A 256 -6.31 -25.24 7.23
CA GLU A 256 -5.54 -24.33 8.09
C GLU A 256 -5.89 -22.86 7.84
N ARG A 257 -6.14 -22.50 6.57
CA ARG A 257 -6.67 -21.17 6.22
C ARG A 257 -8.06 -20.99 6.83
N PHE A 258 -8.95 -21.97 6.71
CA PHE A 258 -10.28 -21.90 7.30
C PHE A 258 -10.23 -21.82 8.84
N ALA A 259 -9.31 -22.53 9.49
CA ALA A 259 -9.08 -22.41 10.93
C ALA A 259 -8.70 -20.97 11.32
N SER A 260 -7.85 -20.31 10.51
CA SER A 260 -7.52 -18.88 10.72
C SER A 260 -8.76 -17.98 10.56
N LEU A 261 -9.71 -18.32 9.68
CA LEU A 261 -10.99 -17.61 9.59
C LEU A 261 -11.83 -17.81 10.86
N LEU A 262 -11.86 -19.02 11.42
CA LEU A 262 -12.64 -19.30 12.64
C LEU A 262 -12.13 -18.54 13.86
N GLU A 263 -10.83 -18.23 13.94
CA GLU A 263 -10.30 -17.33 14.99
C GLU A 263 -10.96 -15.93 14.93
N TYR A 264 -11.28 -15.45 13.73
CA TYR A 264 -11.94 -14.15 13.52
C TYR A 264 -13.45 -14.26 13.45
N TYR A 265 -14.03 -15.35 12.98
CA TYR A 265 -15.47 -15.53 12.85
C TYR A 265 -15.87 -16.90 13.45
N PRO A 266 -16.03 -16.98 14.79
CA PRO A 266 -16.15 -18.26 15.50
C PRO A 266 -17.35 -19.12 15.09
N ARG A 267 -18.48 -18.49 14.76
CA ARG A 267 -19.72 -19.18 14.37
C ARG A 267 -19.85 -19.45 12.87
N GLN A 268 -18.81 -19.22 12.07
CA GLN A 268 -18.88 -19.49 10.64
C GLN A 268 -19.00 -20.99 10.39
N THR A 269 -20.08 -21.41 9.74
CA THR A 269 -20.23 -22.79 9.27
C THR A 269 -19.46 -22.99 7.96
N PRO A 270 -18.94 -24.21 7.68
CA PRO A 270 -18.35 -24.53 6.39
C PRO A 270 -19.46 -24.65 5.33
N THR A 271 -19.98 -23.52 4.85
CA THR A 271 -20.70 -23.50 3.57
C THR A 271 -19.66 -23.57 2.44
N THR A 272 -19.99 -24.22 1.33
CA THR A 272 -19.15 -24.44 0.14
C THR A 272 -18.66 -23.12 -0.47
N GLY A 273 -17.67 -22.49 0.16
CA GLY A 273 -17.15 -21.18 -0.21
C GLY A 273 -16.07 -21.31 -1.29
N ASN A 274 -16.28 -20.63 -2.42
CA ASN A 274 -15.28 -20.56 -3.48
C ASN A 274 -14.16 -19.58 -3.07
N SER A 275 -12.95 -20.09 -2.82
CA SER A 275 -11.76 -19.25 -2.66
C SER A 275 -11.47 -18.53 -3.98
N SER A 276 -11.42 -17.20 -3.98
CA SER A 276 -11.16 -16.41 -5.18
C SER A 276 -9.80 -15.70 -5.07
N PRO A 277 -8.88 -15.88 -6.04
CA PRO A 277 -7.68 -15.06 -6.11
C PRO A 277 -8.08 -13.59 -6.34
N GLN A 278 -7.60 -12.65 -5.53
CA GLN A 278 -7.82 -11.22 -5.79
C GLN A 278 -6.49 -10.47 -5.88
N GLY A 279 -6.06 -10.24 -7.13
CA GLY A 279 -4.94 -9.37 -7.45
C GLY A 279 -3.56 -10.02 -7.27
N ASN A 280 -2.63 -9.64 -8.16
CA ASN A 280 -1.22 -9.96 -8.05
C ASN A 280 -0.47 -8.69 -7.70
N ALA A 281 0.40 -8.73 -6.70
CA ALA A 281 1.33 -7.65 -6.38
C ALA A 281 2.77 -8.18 -6.56
N SER A 282 3.61 -7.47 -7.30
CA SER A 282 5.04 -7.78 -7.33
C SER A 282 5.77 -6.86 -6.35
N LYS A 283 6.64 -7.44 -5.51
CA LYS A 283 7.57 -6.68 -4.68
C LYS A 283 8.89 -6.57 -5.44
N SER A 284 9.39 -5.34 -5.62
CA SER A 284 10.64 -5.10 -6.33
C SER A 284 11.80 -5.07 -5.34
N LEU A 285 12.93 -5.66 -5.73
CA LEU A 285 14.15 -5.74 -4.95
C LEU A 285 15.24 -4.95 -5.65
N LYS A 286 15.99 -4.12 -4.93
CA LYS A 286 17.11 -3.35 -5.51
C LYS A 286 18.40 -3.48 -4.71
N ARG A 287 19.53 -3.59 -5.42
CA ARG A 287 20.88 -3.38 -4.89
C ARG A 287 21.18 -1.88 -4.70
N LEU A 288 21.64 -1.48 -3.52
CA LEU A 288 22.10 -0.11 -3.24
C LEU A 288 23.62 0.03 -3.43
N ARG A 289 24.06 1.09 -4.11
CA ARG A 289 25.46 1.29 -4.55
C ARG A 289 26.42 1.84 -3.48
N LYS A 290 25.94 2.19 -2.27
CA LYS A 290 26.80 2.81 -1.22
C LYS A 290 26.67 2.24 0.20
N ARG A 291 25.82 1.25 0.44
CA ARG A 291 25.81 0.48 1.71
C ARG A 291 25.50 -0.97 1.39
N ARG A 292 26.13 -1.90 2.11
CA ARG A 292 25.93 -3.36 2.06
C ARG A 292 24.48 -3.79 2.45
N ARG A 293 23.43 -3.10 1.97
CA ARG A 293 22.02 -3.38 2.27
C ARG A 293 21.22 -3.52 0.96
N ALA A 294 20.49 -4.63 0.83
CA ALA A 294 19.44 -4.79 -0.18
C ALA A 294 18.14 -4.22 0.39
N ALA A 295 17.32 -3.57 -0.44
CA ALA A 295 16.05 -2.99 -0.01
C ALA A 295 14.88 -3.64 -0.75
N VAL A 296 13.84 -4.02 -0.01
CA VAL A 296 12.54 -4.43 -0.53
C VAL A 296 11.71 -3.18 -0.75
N TRP A 297 11.29 -2.94 -1.98
CA TRP A 297 10.42 -1.85 -2.35
C TRP A 297 9.00 -2.38 -2.56
N TYR A 298 8.08 -1.78 -1.81
CA TYR A 298 6.66 -1.83 -2.10
C TYR A 298 6.40 -0.73 -3.13
N GLY A 299 5.55 -1.00 -4.13
CA GLY A 299 5.21 -0.02 -5.17
C GLY A 299 4.51 1.20 -4.60
N ASP A 300 5.30 2.15 -4.07
CA ASP A 300 4.90 3.52 -3.77
C ASP A 300 5.79 4.41 -4.63
N CYS A 301 5.23 4.94 -5.72
CA CYS A 301 5.88 5.94 -6.55
C CYS A 301 5.87 7.28 -5.80
N ARG A 302 6.79 7.46 -4.84
CA ARG A 302 7.18 8.82 -4.45
C ARG A 302 8.27 9.30 -5.40
N PRO A 303 8.01 10.35 -6.21
CA PRO A 303 9.10 11.03 -6.89
C PRO A 303 10.11 11.46 -5.83
N ARG A 304 11.38 11.11 -6.02
CA ARG A 304 12.46 11.77 -5.29
C ARG A 304 12.28 13.27 -5.51
N ARG A 305 11.90 14.00 -4.47
CA ARG A 305 11.87 15.47 -4.40
C ARG A 305 13.27 16.02 -4.68
N ARG A 306 13.68 16.11 -5.95
CA ARG A 306 14.87 16.85 -6.42
C ARG A 306 14.70 17.42 -7.83
N LEU A 307 13.47 17.66 -8.28
CA LEU A 307 13.18 18.45 -9.47
C LEU A 307 11.93 19.34 -9.30
N ALA A 308 11.76 19.90 -8.10
CA ALA A 308 10.74 20.92 -7.80
C ALA A 308 11.32 22.05 -6.91
N ARG A 309 12.59 22.39 -7.13
CA ARG A 309 13.26 23.57 -6.55
C ARG A 309 14.14 24.23 -7.62
N ARG A 310 13.46 24.88 -8.55
CA ARG A 310 13.88 25.98 -9.43
C ARG A 310 12.54 26.61 -9.83
N ILE A 311 11.78 27.13 -8.88
CA ILE A 311 11.69 28.55 -8.53
C ILE A 311 11.53 28.65 -7.00
N ALA A 312 12.55 29.17 -6.33
CA ALA A 312 12.57 29.77 -4.98
C ALA A 312 14.03 29.71 -4.51
N GLY A 313 14.69 30.87 -4.52
CA GLY A 313 16.11 31.00 -4.31
C GLY A 313 16.57 30.82 -2.86
N SER A 314 17.89 30.77 -2.77
CA SER A 314 18.75 31.17 -1.66
C SER A 314 18.97 30.23 -0.47
N VAL A 315 20.27 30.13 -0.17
CA VAL A 315 20.98 29.61 1.01
C VAL A 315 21.19 28.10 1.12
N ALA A 316 22.39 27.71 0.68
CA ALA A 316 23.06 26.45 0.97
C ALA A 316 23.56 26.38 2.43
N GLY A 317 23.61 25.17 2.98
CA GLY A 317 24.19 24.94 4.31
C GLY A 317 24.39 23.46 4.68
N ARG A 318 25.43 22.85 4.07
CA ARG A 318 26.29 21.73 4.55
C ARG A 318 25.70 20.37 4.98
N ILE A 319 26.59 19.37 4.88
CA ILE A 319 26.38 17.91 4.79
C ILE A 319 27.15 17.20 5.93
N ASP A 320 26.64 16.03 6.34
CA ASP A 320 27.27 14.87 7.03
C ASP A 320 27.50 14.83 8.56
N ARG A 321 26.81 13.89 9.24
CA ARG A 321 27.41 12.63 9.79
C ARG A 321 26.35 11.63 10.33
N CYS A 322 26.72 10.35 10.35
CA CYS A 322 25.94 9.19 10.80
C CYS A 322 26.31 8.77 12.23
N ALA A 323 25.36 8.24 13.00
CA ALA A 323 25.48 7.02 13.82
C ALA A 323 24.12 6.67 14.45
N ALA A 324 23.87 5.39 14.67
CA ALA A 324 22.76 4.84 15.44
C ALA A 324 23.29 4.44 16.83
N ASP A 325 22.47 4.56 17.88
CA ASP A 325 22.40 3.66 19.06
C ASP A 325 21.16 4.04 19.93
N ASP A 326 20.69 3.06 20.72
CA ASP A 326 19.40 2.95 21.44
C ASP A 326 19.18 3.94 22.63
N PRO A 327 17.96 3.98 23.23
CA PRO A 327 17.49 5.08 24.08
C PRO A 327 17.69 4.84 25.58
N ALA A 328 18.49 5.68 26.22
CA ALA A 328 18.38 6.07 27.63
C ALA A 328 19.32 7.26 27.85
N ASP A 329 18.93 8.18 28.73
CA ASP A 329 19.72 9.32 29.22
C ASP A 329 19.94 10.49 28.25
N ALA A 330 19.01 11.44 28.28
CA ALA A 330 19.26 12.82 27.82
C ALA A 330 19.22 13.77 29.03
N PRO A 331 20.33 14.44 29.40
CA PRO A 331 20.28 15.52 30.37
C PRO A 331 19.69 16.78 29.73
N MET A 332 18.84 17.46 30.52
CA MET A 332 18.26 18.76 30.19
C MET A 332 19.34 19.83 29.97
N LEU A 333 19.21 20.61 28.87
CA LEU A 333 19.87 21.90 28.68
C LEU A 333 18.93 22.90 27.97
N PRO A 334 19.15 24.23 28.13
CA PRO A 334 18.11 25.14 28.58
C PRO A 334 17.36 25.91 27.48
N ARG A 335 16.20 26.44 27.89
CA ARG A 335 15.30 27.31 27.13
C ARG A 335 16.03 28.55 26.59
N ALA A 336 15.91 28.81 25.28
CA ALA A 336 16.28 30.07 24.67
C ALA A 336 15.23 31.16 24.97
N ARG A 337 15.69 32.32 25.46
CA ARG A 337 14.89 33.54 25.67
C ARG A 337 14.62 34.26 24.33
N PRO A 338 13.50 34.99 24.19
CA PRO A 338 13.30 35.91 23.06
C PRO A 338 13.95 37.27 23.34
N VAL A 339 14.62 37.84 22.34
CA VAL A 339 15.10 39.23 22.38
C VAL A 339 14.09 40.12 21.66
N LEU A 340 13.51 41.03 22.44
CA LEU A 340 12.75 42.21 22.01
C LEU A 340 13.71 43.40 21.84
N GLY A 341 13.44 44.27 20.87
CA GLY A 341 14.03 45.61 20.73
C GLY A 341 13.70 46.22 19.36
N ARG A 342 12.61 47.01 19.27
CA ARG A 342 12.57 48.50 19.24
C ARG A 342 13.15 49.09 17.95
N SER A 343 12.30 49.53 17.02
CA SER A 343 11.64 50.85 16.91
C SER A 343 12.48 51.90 16.15
N SER A 344 11.98 52.36 15.00
CA SER A 344 12.00 53.79 14.66
C SER A 344 10.92 54.09 13.62
N GLU A 345 10.15 55.12 13.94
CA GLU A 345 9.12 55.75 13.12
C GLU A 345 9.72 56.62 12.00
N ARG A 346 8.94 56.81 10.93
CA ARG A 346 8.71 58.05 10.16
C ARG A 346 7.62 57.72 9.12
N ALA A 347 6.39 58.22 9.29
CA ALA A 347 5.85 59.44 8.66
C ALA A 347 5.98 59.41 7.11
N GLY A 348 4.94 59.53 6.28
CA GLY A 348 3.55 59.92 6.46
C GLY A 348 2.83 59.90 5.10
N THR A 349 1.60 60.43 5.06
CA THR A 349 0.73 60.69 3.89
C THR A 349 0.21 59.43 3.15
N GLY A 350 -1.08 59.16 2.97
CA GLY A 350 -2.29 59.96 3.06
C GLY A 350 -3.05 59.78 1.74
N LEU A 351 -4.18 59.05 1.72
CA LEU A 351 -5.32 59.27 0.82
C LEU A 351 -6.48 58.31 1.13
N ARG A 352 -7.65 58.95 1.27
CA ARG A 352 -9.03 58.41 1.41
C ARG A 352 -9.43 57.68 0.10
N HIS A 353 -10.48 56.87 -0.07
CA HIS A 353 -11.87 56.95 0.39
C HIS A 353 -12.62 55.63 0.05
N GLN A 354 -13.62 55.27 0.87
CA GLN A 354 -14.92 54.57 0.61
C GLN A 354 -14.98 53.31 -0.29
N VAL A 355 -15.46 52.13 0.13
CA VAL A 355 -16.77 51.70 0.69
C VAL A 355 -17.96 51.87 -0.27
N GLU A 356 -18.44 50.76 -0.83
CA GLU A 356 -19.87 50.37 -1.06
C GLU A 356 -19.90 48.96 -1.69
N ARG A 357 -20.30 47.89 -0.98
CA ARG A 357 -21.65 47.31 -0.81
C ARG A 357 -22.46 47.07 -2.09
N LYS A 358 -22.40 45.79 -2.50
CA LYS A 358 -23.44 44.89 -3.04
C LYS A 358 -24.90 45.35 -3.08
N PRO A 359 -25.66 44.74 -4.01
CA PRO A 359 -26.74 43.82 -3.64
C PRO A 359 -26.29 42.34 -3.53
#